data_AF-K1SEP6-F1
#
_entry.id   AF-K1SEP6-F1
#
_cell.length_a   1.000
_cell.length_b   1.000
_cell.length_c   1.000
_cell.angle_alpha   90.00
_cell.angle_beta   90.00
_cell.angle_gamma   90.00
#
_symmetry.space_group_name_H-M   'P 1'
#
loop_
_entity.id
_entity.type
_entity.pdbx_description
1 polymer ?
#
loop_
_entity_poly.entity_id
_entity_poly.type
_entity_poly.pdbx_seq_one_letter_code
_entity_poly.pdbx_strand_id
1 'polypeptide(L)'
;MKKEAGYVYILTNPSFKEDWVKIGKSSRPVDIRSKELDNTAVPLPFEIYATLKTSKYEEVEKLIHKTIDRLTDLRIRQNREFFNVPPAKALDILRDISTTLDDAEIDEVYLGDARFKRAEPEESTENGKKRARFKFSMVHIPIGATLVF
;
A
#
# COMPACT_ATOMS: atom_id res chain seq x y z
N MET A 1 21.89 -16.42 -5.23
CA MET A 1 20.45 -16.35 -4.91
C MET A 1 19.88 -15.11 -5.59
N LYS A 2 18.91 -15.25 -6.50
CA LYS A 2 18.20 -14.07 -7.02
C LYS A 2 17.37 -13.52 -5.86
N LYS A 3 17.67 -12.30 -5.39
CA LYS A 3 16.79 -11.61 -4.44
C LYS A 3 15.47 -11.35 -5.17
N GLU A 4 14.36 -11.85 -4.62
CA GLU A 4 13.03 -11.56 -5.15
C GLU A 4 12.79 -10.05 -5.05
N ALA A 5 12.22 -9.46 -6.10
CA ALA A 5 11.86 -8.05 -6.12
C ALA A 5 10.76 -7.78 -5.09
N GLY A 6 10.94 -6.74 -4.30
CA GLY A 6 9.93 -6.23 -3.37
C GLY A 6 9.53 -4.81 -3.73
N TYR A 7 8.75 -4.20 -2.85
CA TYR A 7 8.11 -2.90 -3.02
C TYR A 7 8.41 -2.01 -1.83
N VAL A 8 8.69 -0.75 -2.10
CA VAL A 8 8.64 0.36 -1.13
C VAL A 8 7.45 1.21 -1.49
N TYR A 9 6.66 1.64 -0.51
CA TYR A 9 5.43 2.41 -0.77
C TYR A 9 5.36 3.65 0.10
N ILE A 10 4.71 4.68 -0.44
CA ILE A 10 4.34 5.90 0.26
C ILE A 10 2.82 5.86 0.44
N LEU A 11 2.36 5.94 1.67
CA LEU A 11 0.94 5.94 2.04
C LEU A 11 0.55 7.28 2.64
N THR A 12 -0.67 7.71 2.31
CA THR A 12 -1.34 8.87 2.89
C THR A 12 -2.63 8.43 3.56
N ASN A 13 -3.19 9.27 4.45
CA ASN A 13 -4.46 8.97 5.09
C ASN A 13 -5.22 10.29 5.30
N PRO A 14 -6.48 10.41 4.83
CA PRO A 14 -7.24 11.65 5.02
C PRO A 14 -7.53 11.99 6.49
N SER A 15 -7.38 11.04 7.42
CA SER A 15 -7.48 11.29 8.87
C SER A 15 -6.27 12.02 9.45
N PHE A 16 -5.17 12.11 8.71
CA PHE A 16 -3.95 12.79 9.13
C PHE A 16 -3.83 14.18 8.51
N LYS A 17 -2.80 14.93 8.92
CA LYS A 17 -2.45 16.18 8.24
C LYS A 17 -1.95 15.87 6.83
N GLU A 18 -2.14 16.79 5.90
CA GLU A 18 -1.75 16.64 4.49
C GLU A 18 -0.26 16.34 4.31
N ASP A 19 0.59 16.83 5.23
CA ASP A 19 2.03 16.60 5.24
C ASP A 19 2.45 15.32 5.97
N TRP A 20 1.52 14.46 6.38
CA TRP A 20 1.87 13.22 7.11
C TRP A 20 1.82 12.01 6.18
N VAL A 21 2.97 11.38 6.02
CA VAL A 21 3.12 10.18 5.19
C VAL A 21 3.65 9.01 5.99
N LYS A 22 3.25 7.81 5.58
CA LYS A 22 3.86 6.55 6.02
C LYS A 22 4.69 5.97 4.89
N ILE A 23 5.94 5.61 5.16
CA ILE A 23 6.82 4.98 4.17
C ILE A 23 7.17 3.58 4.66
N GLY A 24 6.73 2.55 3.93
CA GLY A 24 6.94 1.16 4.32
C GLY A 24 7.42 0.30 3.16
N LYS A 25 7.55 -1.01 3.41
CA LYS A 25 8.04 -1.99 2.45
C LYS A 25 7.31 -3.33 2.52
N SER A 26 7.28 -4.05 1.40
CA SER A 26 6.73 -5.40 1.29
C SER A 26 7.54 -6.23 0.31
N SER A 27 7.74 -7.52 0.60
CA SER A 27 8.33 -8.47 -0.34
C SER A 27 7.35 -9.02 -1.37
N ARG A 28 6.04 -8.79 -1.21
CA ARG A 28 5.00 -9.40 -2.03
C ARG A 28 4.19 -8.35 -2.81
N PRO A 29 3.82 -8.64 -4.08
CA PRO A 29 3.04 -7.74 -4.93
C PRO A 29 1.54 -7.74 -4.66
N VAL A 30 0.97 -8.87 -4.23
CA VAL A 30 -0.45 -9.22 -4.50
C VAL A 30 -1.48 -8.34 -3.81
N ASP A 31 -1.09 -7.57 -2.81
CA ASP A 31 -1.95 -6.58 -2.20
C ASP A 31 -1.03 -5.84 -1.24
N ILE A 32 -0.75 -4.56 -1.48
CA ILE A 32 0.03 -3.68 -0.58
C ILE A 32 -0.59 -3.65 0.84
N ARG A 33 -1.78 -4.26 0.97
CA ARG A 33 -2.21 -5.25 1.95
C ARG A 33 -3.43 -4.65 2.57
N SER A 34 -4.59 -5.18 2.21
CA SER A 34 -5.89 -4.78 2.75
C SER A 34 -5.88 -4.58 4.28
N LYS A 35 -4.97 -5.20 5.04
CA LYS A 35 -4.74 -4.96 6.48
C LYS A 35 -3.87 -3.75 6.86
N GLU A 36 -2.92 -3.35 6.03
CA GLU A 36 -2.14 -2.12 6.23
C GLU A 36 -2.93 -0.90 5.74
N LEU A 37 -3.73 -1.09 4.70
CA LEU A 37 -4.67 -0.09 4.20
C LEU A 37 -5.89 0.05 5.12
N ASP A 38 -6.47 -1.06 5.64
CA ASP A 38 -7.61 -1.07 6.56
C ASP A 38 -7.19 -1.54 7.97
N ASN A 39 -6.30 -0.77 8.60
CA ASN A 39 -5.90 -1.02 9.99
C ASN A 39 -6.86 -0.31 10.94
N THR A 40 -7.43 -1.04 11.91
CA THR A 40 -8.35 -0.51 12.94
C THR A 40 -7.75 0.55 13.86
N ALA A 41 -6.44 0.82 13.75
CA ALA A 41 -5.75 1.87 14.49
C ALA A 41 -6.05 3.30 13.98
N VAL A 42 -6.67 3.46 12.80
CA VAL A 42 -7.03 4.77 12.21
C VAL A 42 -8.46 4.77 11.65
N PRO A 43 -9.17 5.91 11.62
CA PRO A 43 -10.58 5.96 11.22
C PRO A 43 -10.86 5.74 9.73
N LEU A 44 -9.95 6.18 8.86
CA LEU A 44 -10.03 6.02 7.41
C LEU A 44 -8.89 5.12 6.93
N PRO A 45 -9.08 4.41 5.81
CA PRO A 45 -8.02 3.58 5.26
C PRO A 45 -6.87 4.44 4.71
N PHE A 46 -5.69 3.84 4.64
CA PHE A 46 -4.57 4.44 3.92
C PHE A 46 -4.78 4.35 2.41
N GLU A 47 -4.25 5.34 1.71
CA GLU A 47 -4.21 5.42 0.26
C GLU A 47 -2.75 5.34 -0.19
N ILE A 48 -2.50 4.56 -1.24
CA ILE A 48 -1.18 4.51 -1.87
C ILE A 48 -1.02 5.81 -2.64
N TYR A 49 0.15 6.42 -2.53
CA TYR A 49 0.56 7.59 -3.29
C TYR A 49 1.55 7.20 -4.40
N ALA A 50 2.55 6.37 -4.04
CA ALA A 50 3.53 5.85 -4.98
C ALA A 50 4.13 4.55 -4.47
N THR A 51 4.63 3.74 -5.40
CA THR A 51 5.37 2.52 -5.10
C THR A 51 6.63 2.43 -5.94
N LEU A 52 7.68 1.83 -5.38
CA LEU A 52 8.94 1.52 -6.04
C LEU A 52 9.21 0.04 -5.91
N LYS A 53 9.33 -0.65 -7.03
CA LYS A 53 9.70 -2.05 -7.09
C LYS A 53 11.19 -2.19 -7.38
N THR A 54 11.90 -2.96 -6.56
CA THR A 54 13.33 -3.23 -6.72
C THR A 54 13.73 -4.46 -5.91
N SER A 55 14.79 -5.16 -6.32
CA SER A 55 15.41 -6.25 -5.56
C SER A 55 16.09 -5.78 -4.27
N LYS A 56 16.40 -4.49 -4.15
CA LYS A 56 17.07 -3.87 -2.99
C LYS A 56 16.12 -3.08 -2.09
N TYR A 57 14.82 -3.39 -2.12
CA TYR A 57 13.77 -2.61 -1.43
C TYR A 57 14.03 -2.40 0.07
N GLU A 58 14.69 -3.34 0.75
CA GLU A 58 15.08 -3.20 2.16
C GLU A 58 16.16 -2.16 2.41
N GLU A 59 17.10 -2.03 1.49
CA GLU A 59 18.19 -1.06 1.59
C GLU A 59 17.66 0.34 1.25
N VAL A 60 16.77 0.41 0.27
CA VAL A 60 16.11 1.65 -0.15
C VAL A 60 15.24 2.24 0.95
N GLU A 61 14.39 1.43 1.60
CA GLU A 61 13.52 1.92 2.68
C GLU A 61 14.33 2.49 3.86
N LYS A 62 15.37 1.77 4.30
CA LYS A 62 16.29 2.26 5.34
C LYS A 62 17.00 3.54 4.93
N LEU A 63 17.40 3.64 3.66
CA LEU A 63 18.05 4.84 3.13
C LEU A 63 17.10 6.03 3.13
N ILE A 64 15.85 5.85 2.71
CA ILE A 64 14.81 6.89 2.74
C ILE A 64 14.59 7.37 4.18
N HIS A 65 14.38 6.46 5.13
CA HIS A 65 14.17 6.81 6.53
C HIS A 65 15.35 7.61 7.10
N LYS A 66 16.58 7.14 6.87
CA LYS A 66 17.80 7.83 7.33
C LYS A 66 17.98 9.20 6.67
N THR A 67 17.59 9.34 5.41
CA THR A 67 17.70 10.59 4.66
C THR A 67 16.70 11.62 5.18
N ILE A 68 15.45 11.23 5.42
CA ILE A 68 14.43 12.10 6.00
C ILE A 68 14.80 12.48 7.45
N ASP A 69 15.27 11.52 8.24
CA ASP A 69 15.72 11.75 9.62
C ASP A 69 16.84 12.80 9.65
N ARG A 70 17.86 12.66 8.80
CA ARG A 70 18.99 13.59 8.75
C ARG A 70 18.64 14.97 8.21
N LEU A 71 17.82 15.03 7.17
CA LEU A 71 17.55 16.28 6.45
C LEU A 71 16.60 17.19 7.19
N THR A 72 15.69 16.62 7.97
CA THR A 72 14.50 17.36 8.39
C THR A 72 14.08 17.20 9.84
N ASP A 73 14.56 16.19 10.60
CA ASP A 73 14.03 15.87 11.95
C ASP A 73 12.48 15.75 12.00
N LEU A 74 11.83 15.61 10.84
CA LEU A 74 10.38 15.60 10.66
C LEU A 74 9.76 14.24 10.99
N ARG A 75 10.56 13.30 11.53
CA ARG A 75 10.06 12.01 11.97
C ARG A 75 9.24 12.18 13.24
N ILE A 76 7.94 11.87 13.13
CA ILE A 76 6.97 12.11 14.21
C ILE A 76 7.32 11.27 15.45
N ARG A 77 7.79 10.03 15.24
CA ARG A 77 8.34 9.15 16.29
C ARG A 77 9.45 8.27 15.75
N GLN A 78 10.58 8.22 16.45
CA GLN A 78 11.77 7.46 16.07
C GLN A 78 11.54 5.95 15.90
N ASN A 79 10.56 5.37 16.61
CA ASN A 79 10.20 3.95 16.51
C ASN A 79 9.06 3.67 15.51
N ARG A 80 8.68 4.65 14.69
CA ARG A 80 7.60 4.50 13.71
C ARG A 80 8.02 5.05 12.35
N GLU A 81 7.32 4.62 11.32
CA GLU A 81 7.62 4.93 9.92
C GLU A 81 6.74 6.09 9.41
N PHE A 82 6.46 7.06 10.29
CA PHE A 82 5.62 8.22 9.97
C PHE A 82 6.48 9.48 9.96
N PHE A 83 6.33 10.25 8.89
CA PHE A 83 7.13 11.43 8.60
C PHE A 83 6.21 12.62 8.31
N ASN A 84 6.57 13.78 8.82
CA ASN A 84 5.92 15.05 8.53
C ASN A 84 6.53 15.67 7.27
N VAL A 85 6.36 15.01 6.13
CA VAL A 85 6.87 15.42 4.82
C VAL A 85 5.73 15.36 3.80
N PRO A 86 5.52 16.40 2.98
CA PRO A 86 4.54 16.37 1.89
C PRO A 86 4.73 15.14 0.98
N PRO A 87 3.65 14.45 0.56
CA PRO A 87 3.73 13.27 -0.30
C PRO A 87 4.56 13.47 -1.58
N ALA A 88 4.43 14.64 -2.20
CA ALA A 88 5.20 15.02 -3.39
C ALA A 88 6.71 15.02 -3.12
N LYS A 89 7.15 15.56 -1.98
CA LYS A 89 8.58 15.56 -1.60
C LYS A 89 9.09 14.16 -1.31
N ALA A 90 8.27 13.32 -0.68
CA ALA A 90 8.62 11.92 -0.44
C ALA A 90 8.77 11.16 -1.76
N LEU A 91 7.93 11.45 -2.75
CA LEU A 91 8.06 10.91 -4.11
C LEU A 91 9.33 11.39 -4.81
N ASP A 92 9.70 12.67 -4.69
CA ASP A 92 10.95 13.18 -5.27
C ASP A 92 12.17 12.46 -4.70
N ILE A 93 12.23 12.25 -3.37
CA ILE A 93 13.30 11.47 -2.72
C ILE A 93 13.34 10.03 -3.25
N LEU A 94 12.16 9.42 -3.42
CA LEU A 94 12.03 8.06 -3.93
C LEU A 94 12.45 7.96 -5.40
N ARG A 95 12.14 8.98 -6.22
CA ARG A 95 12.61 9.12 -7.61
C ARG A 95 14.12 9.29 -7.66
N ASP A 96 14.71 10.15 -6.84
CA ASP A 96 16.16 10.36 -6.80
C ASP A 96 16.89 9.05 -6.48
N ILE A 97 16.42 8.30 -5.48
CA ILE A 97 17.02 6.99 -5.15
C ILE A 97 16.83 5.98 -6.28
N SER A 98 15.68 6.00 -6.97
CA SER A 98 15.43 5.10 -8.11
C SER A 98 16.43 5.30 -9.25
N THR A 99 16.93 6.52 -9.48
CA THR A 99 17.94 6.77 -10.52
C THR A 99 19.28 6.08 -10.25
N THR A 100 19.55 5.74 -8.98
CA THR A 100 20.76 5.03 -8.57
C THR A 100 20.64 3.51 -8.68
N LEU A 101 19.45 3.00 -9.04
CA LEU A 101 19.13 1.58 -9.11
C LEU A 101 18.87 1.17 -10.56
N ASP A 102 19.55 0.13 -11.02
CA ASP A 102 19.39 -0.38 -12.38
C ASP A 102 18.07 -1.14 -12.59
N ASP A 103 17.43 -1.59 -11.51
CA ASP A 103 16.25 -2.47 -11.50
C ASP A 103 14.99 -1.82 -10.92
N ALA A 104 14.99 -0.50 -10.78
CA ALA A 104 13.91 0.26 -10.18
C ALA A 104 12.75 0.50 -11.15
N GLU A 105 11.54 0.10 -10.76
CA GLU A 105 10.28 0.44 -11.44
C GLU A 105 9.41 1.26 -10.48
N ILE A 106 9.12 2.52 -10.80
CA ILE A 106 8.20 3.36 -10.01
C ILE A 106 6.80 3.28 -10.63
N ASP A 107 5.82 2.90 -9.82
CA ASP A 107 4.41 2.97 -10.14
C ASP A 107 3.78 4.09 -9.28
N GLU A 108 3.35 5.18 -9.93
CA GLU A 108 2.65 6.29 -9.30
C GLU A 108 1.13 6.05 -9.36
N VAL A 109 0.50 5.98 -8.19
CA VAL A 109 -0.87 5.50 -7.97
C VAL A 109 -1.51 6.55 -7.08
N TYR A 110 -2.23 7.53 -7.62
CA TYR A 110 -2.77 8.63 -6.82
C TYR A 110 -4.27 8.42 -6.52
N LEU A 111 -4.66 8.09 -5.28
CA LEU A 111 -6.03 8.38 -4.81
C LEU A 111 -6.09 9.78 -4.17
N GLY A 112 -7.01 10.60 -4.65
CA GLY A 112 -7.04 12.07 -4.55
C GLY A 112 -7.26 12.69 -5.94
N ASP A 113 -7.17 14.02 -6.11
CA ASP A 113 -7.49 14.71 -7.38
C ASP A 113 -6.40 14.57 -8.47
N ALA A 114 -6.21 13.32 -8.87
CA ALA A 114 -5.68 12.72 -10.11
C ALA A 114 -4.21 13.00 -10.50
N ARG A 115 -3.41 11.97 -10.84
CA ARG A 115 -3.71 10.91 -11.83
C ARG A 115 -3.06 9.54 -11.57
N PHE A 116 -3.80 8.52 -11.97
CA PHE A 116 -3.37 7.14 -12.21
C PHE A 116 -2.92 6.88 -13.65
N LYS A 117 -2.01 5.90 -13.86
CA LYS A 117 -2.19 4.83 -14.87
C LYS A 117 -1.55 3.51 -14.43
N ARG A 118 -2.39 2.48 -14.29
CA ARG A 118 -2.20 1.17 -14.92
C ARG A 118 -3.55 0.79 -15.54
N ALA A 119 -3.58 0.40 -16.82
CA ALA A 119 -4.78 -0.14 -17.47
C ALA A 119 -4.50 -1.60 -17.92
N GLU A 120 -5.24 -2.52 -17.29
CA GLU A 120 -5.72 -3.88 -17.62
C GLU A 120 -4.82 -4.91 -18.36
N PRO A 121 -4.99 -6.21 -18.03
CA PRO A 121 -5.70 -7.08 -18.96
C PRO A 121 -7.06 -7.49 -18.40
N GLU A 122 -8.09 -7.29 -19.22
CA GLU A 122 -9.44 -7.74 -18.93
C GLU A 122 -9.48 -9.25 -18.74
N GLU A 123 -10.01 -9.70 -17.60
CA GLU A 123 -10.96 -10.80 -17.60
C GLU A 123 -12.11 -10.42 -16.66
N SER A 124 -13.21 -10.02 -17.28
CA SER A 124 -14.51 -9.84 -16.64
C SER A 124 -14.98 -11.16 -16.02
N THR A 125 -14.99 -11.22 -14.69
CA THR A 125 -16.11 -11.88 -14.01
C THR A 125 -16.66 -10.91 -12.99
N GLU A 126 -17.88 -10.43 -13.26
CA GLU A 126 -18.70 -9.67 -12.34
C GLU A 126 -18.62 -10.28 -10.94
N ASN A 127 -18.16 -9.53 -9.93
CA ASN A 127 -18.60 -9.70 -8.54
C ASN A 127 -18.18 -8.53 -7.65
N GLY A 128 -18.53 -7.32 -8.08
CA GLY A 128 -18.60 -6.12 -7.24
C GLY A 128 -19.91 -5.99 -6.47
N LYS A 129 -20.60 -7.09 -6.16
CA LYS A 129 -21.73 -7.07 -5.22
C LYS A 129 -21.22 -7.66 -3.90
N LYS A 130 -21.29 -6.88 -2.81
CA LYS A 130 -21.23 -7.42 -1.44
C LYS A 130 -22.01 -8.73 -1.44
N ARG A 131 -21.34 -9.88 -1.24
CA ARG A 131 -22.02 -11.19 -1.25
C ARG A 131 -23.22 -11.07 -0.31
N ALA A 132 -24.42 -11.22 -0.86
CA ALA A 132 -25.63 -11.13 -0.07
C ALA A 132 -25.53 -12.13 1.08
N ARG A 133 -26.04 -11.77 2.27
CA ARG A 133 -26.02 -12.65 3.44
C ARG A 133 -26.47 -14.05 3.03
N PHE A 134 -25.63 -15.05 3.27
CA PHE A 134 -25.90 -16.43 2.91
C PHE A 134 -27.23 -16.87 3.52
N LYS A 135 -28.13 -17.41 2.68
CA LYS A 135 -29.40 -17.99 3.11
C LYS A 135 -29.40 -19.47 2.75
N PHE A 136 -29.86 -20.33 3.65
CA PHE A 136 -29.98 -21.77 3.40
C PHE A 136 -30.87 -22.12 2.18
N SER A 137 -31.79 -21.22 1.82
CA SER A 137 -32.59 -21.33 0.60
C SER A 137 -31.75 -21.29 -0.69
N MET A 138 -30.54 -20.70 -0.66
CA MET A 138 -29.64 -20.61 -1.81
C MET A 138 -28.99 -21.96 -2.15
N VAL A 139 -28.95 -22.88 -1.19
CA VAL A 139 -28.38 -24.23 -1.34
C VAL A 139 -29.45 -25.32 -1.17
N HIS A 140 -30.73 -24.96 -1.28
CA HIS A 140 -31.88 -25.87 -1.22
C HIS A 140 -31.92 -26.75 0.04
N ILE A 141 -31.41 -26.25 1.16
CA ILE A 141 -31.50 -26.97 2.44
C ILE A 141 -32.91 -26.72 3.02
N PRO A 142 -33.75 -27.76 3.16
CA PRO A 142 -35.10 -27.61 3.69
C PRO A 142 -35.06 -27.24 5.18
N ILE A 143 -36.08 -26.51 5.62
CA ILE A 143 -36.26 -26.17 7.03
C ILE A 143 -36.47 -27.49 7.80
N GLY A 144 -35.61 -27.76 8.79
CA GLY A 144 -35.61 -29.02 9.54
C GLY A 144 -34.51 -30.01 9.14
N ALA A 145 -33.60 -29.63 8.23
CA ALA A 145 -32.42 -30.46 7.92
C ALA A 145 -31.50 -30.61 9.14
N THR A 146 -31.12 -31.85 9.43
CA THR A 146 -30.21 -32.20 10.53
C THR A 146 -28.80 -32.37 10.00
N LEU A 147 -27.85 -31.65 10.59
CA LEU A 147 -26.42 -31.83 10.33
C LEU A 147 -25.93 -33.08 11.07
N VAL A 148 -25.28 -33.98 10.33
CA VAL A 148 -24.63 -35.18 10.87
C VAL A 148 -23.13 -35.02 10.60
N PHE A 149 -22.30 -35.31 11.61
CA PHE A 149 -20.84 -35.24 11.56
C PHE A 149 -20.22 -36.63 11.49
#